data_AF-A0AAF0RCW2-F1
#
_entry.id   AF-A0AAF0RCW2-F1
#
_cell.length_a   1.000
_cell.length_b   1.000
_cell.length_c   1.000
_cell.angle_alpha   90.00
_cell.angle_beta   90.00
_cell.angle_gamma   90.00
#
_symmetry.space_group_name_H-M   'P 1'
#
loop_
_entity.id
_entity.type
_entity.pdbx_description
1 polymer ?
#
loop_
_entity_poly.entity_id
_entity_poly.type
_entity_poly.pdbx_seq_one_letter_code
_entity_poly.pdbx_strand_id
1 'polypeptide(L)'
;MDDVSVISGLLDGKAKVTMWLGSFVGLDGVYALCDISNGDESGRVPARVTTSYRPEVNEQVFVVAVDGKYFLLGPSTPKPAQGTVTAVGSDTVTVSTDMGDVAATVGVGMTLSAGQVVKLFWSDGAHVISALTAAPAPVPPPPPPGPSTSQHVDVFTAVDAGSFSGGRWWQAQPWASDTTLGAWFMGSKIRDTLRGAPVSKIELWSSLASQFGSNPNIGTHPHLSKPGGGPTISNATPIAVGPGRWITLPTSFGQALSDGTAAGIGLAHGGYNRFNSLAADAQSGALRISSTY
;
A
#
# COMPACT_ATOMS: atom_id res chain seq x y z
N MET A 1 -67.81 3.83 9.86
CA MET A 1 -66.94 3.34 10.96
C MET A 1 -65.89 4.40 11.12
N ASP A 2 -65.75 5.01 12.30
CA ASP A 2 -64.69 6.00 12.49
C ASP A 2 -63.33 5.28 12.58
N ASP A 3 -62.27 5.95 12.17
CA ASP A 3 -60.94 5.32 12.15
C ASP A 3 -60.48 4.93 13.56
N VAL A 4 -60.98 5.63 14.59
CA VAL A 4 -60.67 5.36 16.00
C VAL A 4 -61.19 3.98 16.43
N SER A 5 -62.43 3.62 16.11
CA SER A 5 -63.00 2.32 16.46
C SER A 5 -62.35 1.16 15.70
N VAL A 6 -61.92 1.37 14.45
CA VAL A 6 -61.15 0.39 13.69
C VAL A 6 -59.78 0.17 14.34
N ILE A 7 -59.07 1.25 14.68
CA ILE A 7 -57.74 1.17 15.32
C ILE A 7 -57.85 0.54 16.71
N SER A 8 -58.82 0.94 17.53
CA SER A 8 -59.06 0.33 18.84
C SER A 8 -59.39 -1.15 18.73
N GLY A 9 -60.20 -1.56 17.76
CA GLY A 9 -60.49 -2.98 17.51
C GLY A 9 -59.28 -3.79 17.03
N LEU A 10 -58.32 -3.17 16.32
CA LEU A 10 -57.08 -3.81 15.92
C LEU A 10 -56.07 -3.98 17.07
N LEU A 11 -56.14 -3.08 18.06
CA LEU A 11 -55.32 -3.12 19.27
C LEU A 11 -55.91 -4.01 20.37
N ASP A 12 -57.22 -4.24 20.33
CA ASP A 12 -57.91 -5.13 21.27
C ASP A 12 -57.36 -6.57 21.19
N GLY A 13 -57.01 -7.12 22.35
CA GLY A 13 -56.40 -8.45 22.46
C GLY A 13 -54.92 -8.55 22.07
N LYS A 14 -54.26 -7.44 21.73
CA LYS A 14 -52.79 -7.39 21.58
C LYS A 14 -52.14 -7.15 22.94
N ALA A 15 -51.00 -7.79 23.17
CA ALA A 15 -50.20 -7.56 24.36
C ALA A 15 -49.68 -6.12 24.38
N LYS A 16 -49.82 -5.44 25.53
CA LYS A 16 -49.19 -4.13 25.76
C LYS A 16 -47.77 -4.37 26.20
N VAL A 17 -46.81 -3.94 25.37
CA VAL A 17 -45.39 -4.09 25.63
C VAL A 17 -44.76 -2.72 25.80
N THR A 18 -44.18 -2.47 26.96
CA THR A 18 -43.42 -1.25 27.25
C THR A 18 -42.05 -1.64 27.77
N MET A 19 -41.01 -0.97 27.29
CA MET A 19 -39.64 -1.19 27.75
C MET A 19 -39.13 0.06 28.46
N TRP A 20 -38.45 -0.16 29.58
CA TRP A 20 -37.89 0.89 30.42
C TRP A 20 -36.40 0.65 30.68
N LEU A 21 -35.71 1.75 30.89
CA LEU A 21 -34.44 1.76 31.59
C LEU A 21 -34.75 1.94 33.08
N GLY A 22 -34.26 1.03 33.92
CA GLY A 22 -34.39 1.10 35.37
C GLY A 22 -33.05 0.93 36.08
N SER A 23 -33.06 1.05 37.39
CA SER A 23 -31.92 0.74 38.26
C SER A 23 -32.24 -0.49 39.11
N PHE A 24 -31.37 -1.49 39.06
CA PHE A 24 -31.50 -2.67 39.91
C PHE A 24 -31.24 -2.30 41.37
N VAL A 25 -32.09 -2.75 42.27
CA VAL A 25 -32.00 -2.43 43.71
C VAL A 25 -31.57 -3.66 44.51
N GLY A 26 -32.03 -4.85 44.11
CA GLY A 26 -31.79 -6.08 44.84
C GLY A 26 -32.77 -7.17 44.47
N LEU A 27 -32.82 -8.21 45.29
CA LEU A 27 -33.74 -9.34 45.11
C LEU A 27 -34.78 -9.35 46.23
N ASP A 28 -36.01 -9.72 45.88
CA ASP A 28 -37.06 -10.13 46.80
C ASP A 28 -37.54 -11.53 46.38
N GLY A 29 -37.06 -12.55 47.10
CA GLY A 29 -37.21 -13.94 46.70
C GLY A 29 -36.61 -14.21 45.31
N VAL A 30 -37.48 -14.53 44.35
CA VAL A 30 -37.10 -14.84 42.95
C VAL A 30 -37.25 -13.64 42.00
N TYR A 31 -37.64 -12.48 42.52
CA TYR A 31 -37.86 -11.26 41.73
C TYR A 31 -36.70 -10.29 41.90
N ALA A 32 -36.33 -9.64 40.80
CA ALA A 32 -35.47 -8.46 40.80
C ALA A 32 -36.30 -7.22 41.12
N LEU A 33 -35.93 -6.50 42.17
CA LEU A 33 -36.51 -5.19 42.46
C LEU A 33 -35.79 -4.15 41.60
N CYS A 34 -36.54 -3.44 40.76
CA CYS A 34 -35.99 -2.40 39.90
C CYS A 34 -36.75 -1.09 40.15
N ASP A 35 -36.02 0.01 40.30
CA ASP A 35 -36.59 1.34 40.26
C ASP A 35 -36.68 1.77 38.80
N ILE A 36 -37.90 2.00 38.30
CA ILE A 36 -38.15 2.44 36.91
C ILE A 36 -38.69 3.86 36.89
N SER A 37 -38.41 4.58 35.81
CA SER A 37 -39.05 5.87 35.51
C SER A 37 -39.14 6.08 34.00
N ASN A 38 -40.27 6.58 33.50
CA ASN A 38 -40.45 6.96 32.10
C ASN A 38 -41.03 8.38 31.91
N GLY A 39 -40.90 9.23 32.93
CA GLY A 39 -41.46 10.59 32.93
C GLY A 39 -42.91 10.67 33.41
N ASP A 40 -43.75 9.67 33.09
CA ASP A 40 -45.17 9.63 33.48
C ASP A 40 -45.46 8.66 34.64
N GLU A 41 -44.66 7.61 34.77
CA GLU A 41 -44.71 6.62 35.83
C GLU A 41 -43.32 6.47 36.46
N SER A 42 -43.28 6.38 37.78
CA SER A 42 -42.06 6.08 38.54
C SER A 42 -42.38 5.18 39.72
N GLY A 43 -41.54 4.20 39.99
CA GLY A 43 -41.72 3.34 41.15
C GLY A 43 -40.83 2.13 41.15
N ARG A 44 -40.85 1.42 42.28
CA ARG A 44 -40.18 0.13 42.44
C ARG A 44 -41.09 -0.99 41.96
N VAL A 45 -40.61 -1.80 41.02
CA VAL A 45 -41.36 -2.91 40.46
C VAL A 45 -40.64 -4.25 40.69
N PRO A 46 -41.37 -5.32 41.03
CA PRO A 46 -40.81 -6.67 41.05
C PRO A 46 -40.81 -7.27 39.63
N ALA A 47 -39.62 -7.49 39.08
CA ALA A 47 -39.42 -8.04 37.75
C ALA A 47 -38.93 -9.50 37.81
N ARG A 48 -39.48 -10.36 36.95
CA ARG A 48 -38.99 -11.74 36.80
C ARG A 48 -37.65 -11.73 36.07
N VAL A 49 -36.67 -12.43 36.61
CA VAL A 49 -35.36 -12.56 35.96
C VAL A 49 -35.48 -13.55 34.79
N THR A 50 -35.09 -13.13 33.59
CA THR A 50 -35.17 -13.96 32.37
C THR A 50 -33.81 -14.51 31.92
N THR A 51 -32.74 -14.10 32.60
CA THR A 51 -31.35 -14.41 32.25
C THR A 51 -30.58 -14.98 33.45
N SER A 52 -29.46 -15.64 33.21
CA SER A 52 -28.51 -16.00 34.29
C SER A 52 -27.72 -14.80 34.84
N TYR A 53 -27.81 -13.65 34.19
CA TYR A 53 -27.19 -12.41 34.63
C TYR A 53 -27.85 -11.86 35.89
N ARG A 54 -27.03 -11.54 36.89
CA ARG A 54 -27.46 -10.82 38.10
C ARG A 54 -26.80 -9.44 38.13
N PRO A 55 -27.57 -8.35 37.96
CA PRO A 55 -27.02 -7.00 38.02
C PRO A 55 -26.49 -6.66 39.42
N GLU A 56 -25.56 -5.71 39.48
CA GLU A 56 -25.10 -5.10 40.71
C GLU A 56 -26.12 -4.06 41.22
N VAL A 57 -26.16 -3.81 42.52
CA VAL A 57 -27.04 -2.76 43.07
C VAL A 57 -26.68 -1.41 42.45
N ASN A 58 -27.71 -0.67 42.03
CA ASN A 58 -27.69 0.56 41.25
C ASN A 58 -27.30 0.41 39.77
N GLU A 59 -27.07 -0.81 39.29
CA GLU A 59 -26.78 -1.02 37.87
C GLU A 59 -28.00 -0.71 37.00
N GLN A 60 -27.77 -0.02 35.88
CA GLN A 60 -28.83 0.27 34.92
C GLN A 60 -29.20 -0.98 34.12
N VAL A 61 -30.49 -1.28 34.07
CA VAL A 61 -31.05 -2.50 33.49
C VAL A 61 -32.22 -2.22 32.55
N PHE A 62 -32.44 -3.13 31.60
CA PHE A 62 -33.65 -3.13 30.80
C PHE A 62 -34.76 -3.94 31.50
N VAL A 63 -35.90 -3.29 31.71
CA VAL A 63 -37.12 -3.92 32.24
C VAL A 63 -38.22 -3.81 31.20
N VAL A 64 -38.88 -4.92 30.88
CA VAL A 64 -40.04 -4.93 29.98
C VAL A 64 -41.30 -5.25 30.77
N ALA A 65 -42.36 -4.43 30.61
CA ALA A 65 -43.71 -4.80 30.98
C ALA A 65 -44.41 -5.47 29.80
N VAL A 66 -45.04 -6.61 30.07
CA VAL A 66 -46.00 -7.26 29.19
C VAL A 66 -47.29 -7.45 29.96
N ASP A 67 -48.34 -6.73 29.57
CA ASP A 67 -49.65 -6.77 30.23
C ASP A 67 -49.58 -6.59 31.75
N GLY A 68 -48.76 -5.61 32.19
CA GLY A 68 -48.55 -5.28 33.61
C GLY A 68 -47.61 -6.22 34.38
N LYS A 69 -47.00 -7.22 33.72
CA LYS A 69 -45.98 -8.09 34.31
C LYS A 69 -44.59 -7.66 33.89
N TYR A 70 -43.68 -7.52 34.84
CA TYR A 70 -42.34 -7.01 34.61
C TYR A 70 -41.33 -8.15 34.46
N PHE A 71 -40.40 -7.98 33.52
CA PHE A 71 -39.31 -8.91 33.26
C PHE A 71 -38.00 -8.14 33.15
N LEU A 72 -36.99 -8.60 33.87
CA LEU A 72 -35.62 -8.10 33.77
C LEU A 72 -34.95 -8.83 32.60
N LEU A 73 -34.50 -8.06 31.61
CA LEU A 73 -33.81 -8.59 30.42
C LEU A 73 -32.29 -8.63 30.59
N GLY A 74 -31.73 -7.83 31.50
CA GLY A 74 -30.31 -7.76 31.75
C GLY A 74 -29.80 -6.32 31.84
N PRO A 75 -28.48 -6.12 31.77
CA PRO A 75 -27.88 -4.81 31.90
C PRO A 75 -28.14 -3.96 30.66
N SER A 76 -28.21 -2.65 30.85
CA SER A 76 -28.37 -1.69 29.74
C SER A 76 -27.12 -1.59 28.86
N THR A 77 -25.96 -1.86 29.45
CA THR A 77 -24.66 -1.92 28.78
C THR A 77 -24.15 -3.35 28.85
N PRO A 78 -23.88 -4.01 27.71
CA PRO A 78 -23.29 -5.34 27.70
C PRO A 78 -21.94 -5.33 28.44
N LYS A 79 -21.76 -6.23 29.40
CA LYS A 79 -20.48 -6.39 30.09
C LYS A 79 -19.55 -7.31 29.27
N PRO A 80 -18.23 -7.04 29.25
CA PRO A 80 -17.29 -7.81 28.45
C PRO A 80 -17.21 -9.26 28.89
N ALA A 81 -17.32 -10.18 27.93
CA ALA A 81 -17.21 -11.62 28.20
C ALA A 81 -15.76 -12.10 28.42
N GLN A 82 -14.77 -11.25 28.17
CA GLN A 82 -13.35 -11.60 28.24
C GLN A 82 -12.49 -10.39 28.61
N GLY A 83 -11.27 -10.67 29.08
CA GLY A 83 -10.24 -9.66 29.28
C GLY A 83 -8.88 -10.29 29.53
N THR A 84 -7.88 -9.46 29.79
CA THR A 84 -6.50 -9.89 30.04
C THR A 84 -6.12 -9.61 31.48
N VAL A 85 -5.61 -10.62 32.19
CA VAL A 85 -5.14 -10.47 33.57
C VAL A 85 -3.95 -9.50 33.60
N THR A 86 -4.05 -8.42 34.37
CA THR A 86 -2.98 -7.43 34.56
C THR A 86 -2.30 -7.57 35.92
N ALA A 87 -3.03 -8.04 36.95
CA ALA A 87 -2.48 -8.31 38.28
C ALA A 87 -3.17 -9.51 38.94
N VAL A 88 -2.44 -10.24 39.78
CA VAL A 88 -2.93 -11.43 40.50
C VAL A 88 -2.84 -11.19 42.00
N GLY A 89 -3.99 -11.24 42.69
CA GLY A 89 -4.11 -11.21 44.15
C GLY A 89 -4.40 -12.60 44.73
N SER A 90 -4.72 -12.67 46.04
CA SER A 90 -5.02 -13.94 46.72
C SER A 90 -6.34 -14.57 46.28
N ASP A 91 -7.40 -13.75 46.19
CA ASP A 91 -8.77 -14.20 45.93
C ASP A 91 -9.42 -13.49 44.72
N THR A 92 -8.72 -12.50 44.17
CA THR A 92 -9.16 -11.70 43.02
C THR A 92 -7.99 -11.46 42.05
N VAL A 93 -8.33 -11.21 40.79
CA VAL A 93 -7.42 -10.75 39.75
C VAL A 93 -7.92 -9.44 39.19
N THR A 94 -7.00 -8.56 38.81
CA THR A 94 -7.34 -7.40 37.99
C THR A 94 -7.32 -7.82 36.54
N VAL A 95 -8.44 -7.62 35.85
CA VAL A 95 -8.62 -7.96 34.44
C VAL A 95 -8.87 -6.68 33.66
N SER A 96 -8.03 -6.42 32.66
CA SER A 96 -8.24 -5.32 31.74
C SER A 96 -9.23 -5.72 30.66
N THR A 97 -10.25 -4.89 30.47
CA THR A 97 -11.36 -5.09 29.56
C THR A 97 -11.64 -3.81 28.77
N ASP A 98 -12.59 -3.84 27.84
CA ASP A 98 -13.02 -2.66 27.07
C ASP A 98 -13.78 -1.63 27.94
N MET A 99 -14.34 -2.03 29.09
CA MET A 99 -14.94 -1.13 30.09
C MET A 99 -13.94 -0.61 31.13
N GLY A 100 -12.66 -0.93 30.98
CA GLY A 100 -11.59 -0.62 31.93
C GLY A 100 -11.15 -1.81 32.76
N ASP A 101 -10.38 -1.53 33.81
CA ASP A 101 -9.88 -2.56 34.71
C ASP A 101 -10.93 -2.95 35.74
N VAL A 102 -11.18 -4.26 35.87
CA VAL A 102 -12.18 -4.81 36.77
C VAL A 102 -11.53 -5.82 37.70
N ALA A 103 -11.91 -5.77 38.98
CA ALA A 103 -11.54 -6.81 39.94
C ALA A 103 -12.49 -8.00 39.75
N ALA A 104 -11.94 -9.14 39.33
CA ALA A 104 -12.70 -10.37 39.15
C ALA A 104 -12.28 -11.42 40.18
N THR A 105 -13.26 -12.10 40.77
CA THR A 105 -13.02 -13.24 41.66
C THR A 105 -12.52 -14.45 40.84
N VAL A 106 -11.82 -15.35 41.53
CA VAL A 106 -11.19 -16.52 40.93
C VAL A 106 -11.73 -17.77 41.62
N GLY A 107 -12.08 -18.80 40.85
CA GLY A 107 -12.47 -20.10 41.42
C GLY A 107 -11.32 -20.75 42.19
N VAL A 108 -11.64 -21.42 43.30
CA VAL A 108 -10.64 -22.13 44.12
C VAL A 108 -9.84 -23.12 43.25
N GLY A 109 -8.52 -23.06 43.36
CA GLY A 109 -7.60 -23.94 42.62
C GLY A 109 -7.28 -23.49 41.19
N MET A 110 -7.83 -22.36 40.73
CA MET A 110 -7.42 -21.76 39.46
C MET A 110 -6.19 -20.88 39.64
N THR A 111 -5.09 -21.25 38.99
CA THR A 111 -3.87 -20.44 38.96
C THR A 111 -3.85 -19.60 37.68
N LEU A 112 -3.76 -18.28 37.83
CA LEU A 112 -3.68 -17.32 36.72
C LEU A 112 -2.35 -16.58 36.74
N SER A 113 -1.96 -16.05 35.59
CA SER A 113 -0.75 -15.25 35.40
C SER A 113 -1.06 -13.96 34.65
N ALA A 114 -0.26 -12.91 34.88
CA ALA A 114 -0.38 -11.67 34.12
C ALA A 114 -0.14 -11.92 32.62
N GLY A 115 -0.93 -11.26 31.77
CA GLY A 115 -0.93 -11.44 30.31
C GLY A 115 -1.84 -12.57 29.83
N GLN A 116 -2.41 -13.37 30.73
CA GLN A 116 -3.32 -14.44 30.38
C GLN A 116 -4.70 -13.89 30.02
N VAL A 117 -5.25 -14.35 28.89
CA VAL A 117 -6.62 -14.03 28.49
C VAL A 117 -7.58 -14.93 29.25
N VAL A 118 -8.62 -14.34 29.82
CA VAL A 118 -9.61 -15.04 30.64
C VAL A 118 -11.02 -14.76 30.16
N LYS A 119 -11.92 -15.72 30.39
CA LYS A 119 -13.35 -15.56 30.17
C LYS A 119 -14.03 -15.13 31.46
N LEU A 120 -14.87 -14.12 31.37
CA LEU A 120 -15.60 -13.52 32.48
C LEU A 120 -17.07 -13.94 32.46
N PHE A 121 -17.62 -14.13 33.66
CA PHE A 121 -19.04 -14.26 33.90
C PHE A 121 -19.47 -13.16 34.88
N TRP A 122 -20.65 -12.59 34.64
CA TRP A 122 -21.14 -11.45 35.40
C TRP A 122 -22.41 -11.83 36.17
N SER A 123 -22.27 -11.91 37.48
CA SER A 123 -23.36 -12.19 38.40
C SER A 123 -22.98 -11.65 39.77
N ASP A 124 -23.48 -10.46 40.11
CA ASP A 124 -23.07 -9.72 41.31
C ASP A 124 -21.55 -9.42 41.30
N GLY A 125 -21.08 -8.84 40.20
CA GLY A 125 -19.66 -8.59 39.91
C GLY A 125 -19.05 -9.53 38.87
N ALA A 126 -17.76 -9.33 38.57
CA ALA A 126 -17.00 -10.13 37.62
C ALA A 126 -16.42 -11.40 38.28
N HIS A 127 -16.57 -12.54 37.61
CA HIS A 127 -16.00 -13.82 38.02
C HIS A 127 -15.22 -14.43 36.84
N VAL A 128 -13.99 -14.86 37.07
CA VAL A 128 -13.25 -15.61 36.05
C VAL A 128 -13.76 -17.05 36.03
N ILE A 129 -14.29 -17.49 34.87
CA ILE A 129 -14.83 -18.84 34.69
C ILE A 129 -13.89 -19.77 33.94
N SER A 130 -12.91 -19.22 33.21
CA SER A 130 -11.92 -20.03 32.50
C SER A 130 -10.73 -19.19 32.06
N ALA A 131 -9.55 -19.82 32.07
CA ALA A 131 -8.40 -19.38 31.32
C ALA A 131 -8.56 -19.76 29.83
N LEU A 132 -8.42 -18.79 28.93
CA LEU A 132 -8.38 -19.08 27.50
C LEU A 132 -6.94 -19.42 27.11
N THR A 133 -6.75 -20.49 26.33
CA THR A 133 -5.45 -20.76 25.73
C THR A 133 -5.14 -19.63 24.76
N ALA A 134 -3.95 -19.06 24.86
CA ALA A 134 -3.50 -18.06 23.89
C ALA A 134 -3.65 -18.65 22.48
N ALA A 135 -4.36 -17.95 21.60
CA ALA A 135 -4.31 -18.28 20.18
C ALA A 135 -2.82 -18.27 19.75
N PRO A 136 -2.38 -19.20 18.88
CA PRO A 136 -1.03 -19.13 18.35
C PRO A 136 -0.79 -17.74 17.78
N ALA A 137 0.37 -17.14 18.06
CA ALA A 137 0.73 -15.88 17.45
C ALA A 137 0.59 -16.01 15.91
N PRO A 138 0.02 -15.02 15.22
CA PRO A 138 -0.03 -15.04 13.76
C PRO A 138 1.37 -15.30 13.20
N VAL A 139 1.50 -16.20 12.22
CA VAL A 139 2.77 -16.42 11.53
C VAL A 139 3.20 -15.07 10.93
N PRO A 140 4.46 -14.63 11.11
CA PRO A 140 4.95 -13.42 10.47
C PRO A 140 4.65 -13.49 8.96
N PRO A 141 4.20 -12.40 8.32
CA PRO A 141 4.05 -12.39 6.88
C PRO A 141 5.40 -12.77 6.24
N PRO A 142 5.38 -13.54 5.13
CA PRO A 142 6.62 -13.85 4.42
C PRO A 142 7.34 -12.55 4.07
N PRO A 143 8.68 -12.54 4.10
CA PRO A 143 9.44 -11.38 3.68
C PRO A 143 8.99 -10.98 2.25
N PRO A 144 8.96 -9.67 1.93
CA PRO A 144 8.63 -9.21 0.58
C PRO A 144 9.50 -9.94 -0.45
N PRO A 145 8.97 -10.26 -1.65
CA PRO A 145 9.82 -10.73 -2.74
C PRO A 145 10.98 -9.73 -2.94
N GLY A 146 12.21 -10.23 -2.93
CA GLY A 146 13.36 -9.41 -3.29
C GLY A 146 13.19 -8.83 -4.70
N PRO A 147 13.89 -7.73 -5.05
CA PRO A 147 13.83 -7.18 -6.40
C PRO A 147 14.23 -8.27 -7.40
N SER A 148 13.30 -8.67 -8.25
CA SER A 148 13.59 -9.56 -9.38
C SER A 148 14.12 -8.71 -10.52
N THR A 149 15.37 -8.92 -10.90
CA THR A 149 15.90 -8.29 -12.11
C THR A 149 15.35 -9.03 -13.34
N SER A 150 14.74 -8.30 -14.26
CA SER A 150 14.29 -8.84 -15.55
C SER A 150 15.15 -8.33 -16.70
N GLN A 151 15.18 -9.06 -17.81
CA GLN A 151 15.84 -8.59 -19.02
C GLN A 151 14.92 -7.62 -19.76
N HIS A 152 15.43 -6.43 -20.07
CA HIS A 152 14.74 -5.36 -20.78
C HIS A 152 15.41 -5.09 -22.13
N VAL A 153 14.61 -4.63 -23.10
CA VAL A 153 15.09 -4.13 -24.40
C VAL A 153 14.38 -2.81 -24.68
N ASP A 154 15.10 -1.71 -24.50
CA ASP A 154 14.57 -0.36 -24.64
C ASP A 154 15.10 0.33 -25.90
N VAL A 155 14.27 1.17 -26.52
CA VAL A 155 14.63 1.95 -27.70
C VAL A 155 14.58 3.45 -27.40
N PHE A 156 15.69 4.14 -27.66
CA PHE A 156 15.88 5.55 -27.37
C PHE A 156 16.20 6.32 -28.66
N THR A 157 15.31 7.21 -29.09
CA THR A 157 15.53 8.07 -30.26
C THR A 157 16.45 9.25 -29.94
N ALA A 158 17.15 9.84 -30.90
CA ALA A 158 17.86 11.09 -30.63
C ALA A 158 16.86 12.25 -30.47
N VAL A 159 17.13 13.19 -29.56
CA VAL A 159 16.35 14.43 -29.41
C VAL A 159 16.89 15.55 -30.28
N ASP A 160 18.17 15.49 -30.61
CA ASP A 160 18.83 16.40 -31.54
C ASP A 160 19.99 15.70 -32.25
N ALA A 161 20.38 16.23 -33.41
CA ALA A 161 21.47 15.70 -34.19
C ALA A 161 22.13 16.81 -35.04
N GLY A 162 23.36 16.60 -35.47
CA GLY A 162 23.98 17.50 -36.44
C GLY A 162 25.45 17.26 -36.71
N SER A 163 26.03 18.20 -37.46
CA SER A 163 27.46 18.24 -37.79
C SER A 163 28.12 19.53 -37.34
N PHE A 164 29.30 19.37 -36.75
CA PHE A 164 30.19 20.44 -36.34
C PHE A 164 31.42 20.48 -37.25
N SER A 165 31.70 21.66 -37.83
CA SER A 165 32.92 21.95 -38.59
C SER A 165 33.15 23.46 -38.64
N GLY A 166 34.40 23.89 -38.82
CA GLY A 166 34.74 25.32 -38.94
C GLY A 166 34.29 26.16 -37.74
N GLY A 167 34.26 25.58 -36.53
CA GLY A 167 33.89 26.28 -35.30
C GLY A 167 32.38 26.41 -35.05
N ARG A 168 31.50 25.78 -35.85
CA ARG A 168 30.04 25.88 -35.68
C ARG A 168 29.30 24.59 -36.04
N TRP A 169 28.10 24.47 -35.48
CA TRP A 169 27.08 23.53 -35.96
C TRP A 169 26.41 24.11 -37.20
N TRP A 170 26.48 23.40 -38.33
CA TRP A 170 26.08 23.99 -39.62
C TRP A 170 24.98 23.23 -40.35
N GLN A 171 24.61 22.03 -39.88
CA GLN A 171 23.47 21.27 -40.42
C GLN A 171 22.95 20.23 -39.42
N ALA A 172 21.73 19.76 -39.67
CA ALA A 172 21.05 18.75 -38.85
C ALA A 172 21.42 17.29 -39.19
N GLN A 173 22.03 17.04 -40.35
CA GLN A 173 22.54 15.71 -40.72
C GLN A 173 23.85 15.44 -39.98
N PRO A 174 24.00 14.31 -39.28
CA PRO A 174 25.28 13.86 -38.76
C PRO A 174 26.17 13.34 -39.88
N TRP A 175 27.35 13.91 -40.01
CA TRP A 175 28.36 13.49 -40.97
C TRP A 175 29.62 13.03 -40.24
N ALA A 176 30.29 12.03 -40.79
CA ALA A 176 31.66 11.67 -40.43
C ALA A 176 32.58 12.00 -41.61
N SER A 177 33.53 12.92 -41.42
CA SER A 177 34.61 13.16 -42.38
C SER A 177 35.87 13.72 -41.70
N ASP A 178 36.96 13.84 -42.42
CA ASP A 178 38.25 14.32 -41.89
C ASP A 178 38.16 15.68 -41.20
N THR A 179 37.22 16.54 -41.61
CA THR A 179 37.03 17.88 -41.04
C THR A 179 35.67 18.09 -40.36
N THR A 180 34.84 17.05 -40.27
CA THR A 180 33.48 17.16 -39.72
C THR A 180 33.22 16.09 -38.68
N LEU A 181 32.78 16.54 -37.50
CA LEU A 181 32.27 15.68 -36.44
C LEU A 181 30.74 15.64 -36.51
N GLY A 182 30.16 14.46 -36.35
CA GLY A 182 28.71 14.27 -36.28
C GLY A 182 28.31 13.82 -34.89
N ALA A 183 27.07 14.11 -34.47
CA ALA A 183 26.58 13.64 -33.17
C ALA A 183 25.06 13.46 -33.16
N TRP A 184 24.62 12.51 -32.33
CA TRP A 184 23.24 12.30 -31.91
C TRP A 184 23.15 12.48 -30.40
N PHE A 185 22.30 13.41 -29.98
CA PHE A 185 22.09 13.75 -28.58
C PHE A 185 20.85 13.04 -28.07
N MET A 186 20.99 12.32 -26.95
CA MET A 186 19.88 11.52 -26.39
C MET A 186 19.18 12.23 -25.22
N GLY A 187 19.76 13.31 -24.69
CA GLY A 187 19.33 13.89 -23.42
C GLY A 187 19.63 12.94 -22.26
N SER A 188 18.89 13.05 -21.16
CA SER A 188 19.11 12.25 -19.96
C SER A 188 18.40 10.90 -19.96
N LYS A 189 17.51 10.63 -20.93
CA LYS A 189 16.56 9.51 -20.88
C LYS A 189 17.21 8.13 -20.74
N ILE A 190 18.36 7.88 -21.35
CA ILE A 190 19.02 6.57 -21.24
C ILE A 190 19.49 6.33 -19.81
N ARG A 191 20.19 7.31 -19.22
CA ARG A 191 20.64 7.24 -17.83
C ARG A 191 19.46 7.18 -16.86
N ASP A 192 18.41 7.96 -17.10
CA ASP A 192 17.27 8.05 -16.20
C ASP A 192 16.42 6.75 -16.23
N THR A 193 16.38 6.05 -17.37
CA THR A 193 15.74 4.74 -17.53
C THR A 193 16.61 3.61 -16.96
N LEU A 194 17.89 3.54 -17.34
CA LEU A 194 18.76 2.40 -17.00
C LEU A 194 19.40 2.51 -15.62
N ARG A 195 19.71 3.71 -15.14
CA ARG A 195 20.23 3.98 -13.78
C ARG A 195 21.43 3.12 -13.37
N GLY A 196 22.37 2.89 -14.29
CA GLY A 196 23.54 2.04 -14.07
C GLY A 196 23.26 0.54 -14.22
N ALA A 197 22.09 0.14 -14.73
CA ALA A 197 21.79 -1.25 -15.05
C ALA A 197 22.87 -1.85 -15.97
N PRO A 198 23.29 -3.10 -15.72
CA PRO A 198 24.23 -3.80 -16.59
C PRO A 198 23.71 -3.89 -18.03
N VAL A 199 24.51 -3.44 -18.99
CA VAL A 199 24.17 -3.51 -20.42
C VAL A 199 24.80 -4.75 -21.06
N SER A 200 23.96 -5.58 -21.66
CA SER A 200 24.35 -6.80 -22.38
C SER A 200 24.51 -6.58 -23.88
N LYS A 201 23.80 -5.59 -24.45
CA LYS A 201 23.84 -5.28 -25.89
C LYS A 201 23.46 -3.82 -26.14
N ILE A 202 24.10 -3.19 -27.11
CA ILE A 202 23.68 -1.89 -27.66
C ILE A 202 23.76 -1.93 -29.18
N GLU A 203 22.74 -1.40 -29.84
CA GLU A 203 22.66 -1.25 -31.28
C GLU A 203 22.27 0.18 -31.65
N LEU A 204 22.81 0.67 -32.77
CA LEU A 204 22.48 1.97 -33.36
C LEU A 204 21.66 1.77 -34.64
N TRP A 205 20.58 2.53 -34.81
CA TRP A 205 19.88 2.60 -36.08
C TRP A 205 20.68 3.45 -37.07
N SER A 206 21.22 2.80 -38.09
CA SER A 206 22.01 3.43 -39.13
C SER A 206 21.12 3.95 -40.25
N SER A 207 20.82 5.26 -40.20
CA SER A 207 20.09 6.01 -41.22
C SER A 207 21.01 6.52 -42.35
N LEU A 208 22.00 5.70 -42.71
CA LEU A 208 23.04 6.07 -43.67
C LEU A 208 22.41 6.49 -45.02
N ALA A 209 22.66 7.73 -45.42
CA ALA A 209 22.19 8.31 -46.67
C ALA A 209 23.22 8.12 -47.80
N SER A 210 24.50 8.28 -47.47
CA SER A 210 25.60 8.06 -48.42
C SER A 210 26.88 7.70 -47.68
N GLN A 211 27.70 6.81 -48.26
CA GLN A 211 29.01 6.43 -47.75
C GLN A 211 30.04 6.48 -48.87
N PHE A 212 31.21 7.04 -48.56
CA PHE A 212 32.39 7.02 -49.42
C PHE A 212 33.65 6.81 -48.57
N GLY A 213 34.57 5.97 -49.04
CA GLY A 213 35.80 5.64 -48.32
C GLY A 213 35.57 4.76 -47.08
N SER A 214 36.38 4.98 -46.04
CA SER A 214 36.41 4.17 -44.83
C SER A 214 35.10 4.24 -44.02
N ASN A 215 34.93 3.24 -43.15
CA ASN A 215 33.87 3.25 -42.14
C ASN A 215 34.00 4.47 -41.21
N PRO A 216 32.87 5.02 -40.72
CA PRO A 216 32.91 6.08 -39.71
C PRO A 216 33.47 5.54 -38.39
N ASN A 217 34.23 6.36 -37.69
CA ASN A 217 34.61 6.06 -36.31
C ASN A 217 33.48 6.51 -35.39
N ILE A 218 32.85 5.57 -34.70
CA ILE A 218 31.73 5.83 -33.80
C ILE A 218 32.25 5.72 -32.37
N GLY A 219 31.92 6.72 -31.55
CA GLY A 219 32.23 6.76 -30.12
C GLY A 219 31.10 7.37 -29.31
N THR A 220 31.35 7.63 -28.03
CA THR A 220 30.38 8.29 -27.14
C THR A 220 30.80 9.72 -26.81
N HIS A 221 29.86 10.56 -26.37
CA HIS A 221 30.17 11.91 -25.87
C HIS A 221 29.34 12.23 -24.60
N PRO A 222 29.79 13.17 -23.74
CA PRO A 222 29.11 13.47 -22.47
C PRO A 222 27.98 14.50 -22.58
N HIS A 223 27.79 15.11 -23.76
CA HIS A 223 26.86 16.23 -23.92
C HIS A 223 25.39 15.78 -24.06
N LEU A 224 24.49 16.31 -23.21
CA LEU A 224 23.04 16.08 -23.28
C LEU A 224 22.37 16.80 -24.47
N SER A 225 22.99 17.89 -24.95
CA SER A 225 22.56 18.72 -26.07
C SER A 225 23.79 19.26 -26.81
N LYS A 226 23.60 19.93 -27.96
CA LYS A 226 24.70 20.53 -28.74
C LYS A 226 25.54 21.48 -27.88
N PRO A 227 26.83 21.20 -27.64
CA PRO A 227 27.72 22.15 -26.98
C PRO A 227 28.00 23.36 -27.88
N GLY A 228 28.47 24.47 -27.30
CA GLY A 228 28.87 25.66 -28.06
C GLY A 228 30.08 25.43 -28.98
N GLY A 229 30.87 24.37 -28.75
CA GLY A 229 31.98 23.93 -29.58
C GLY A 229 31.77 22.55 -30.19
N GLY A 230 32.85 21.93 -30.67
CA GLY A 230 32.82 20.56 -31.17
C GLY A 230 32.62 19.56 -30.04
N PRO A 231 31.88 18.47 -30.26
CA PRO A 231 31.69 17.46 -29.23
C PRO A 231 33.01 16.69 -29.01
N THR A 232 33.36 16.44 -27.75
CA THR A 232 34.46 15.52 -27.43
C THR A 232 33.98 14.09 -27.55
N ILE A 233 34.51 13.34 -28.52
CA ILE A 233 34.15 11.94 -28.78
C ILE A 233 35.20 11.02 -28.16
N SER A 234 34.77 10.14 -27.28
CA SER A 234 35.60 9.18 -26.57
C SER A 234 35.46 7.77 -27.15
N ASN A 235 36.53 6.97 -27.05
CA ASN A 235 36.56 5.55 -27.43
C ASN A 235 36.08 5.28 -28.87
N ALA A 236 36.29 6.23 -29.79
CA ALA A 236 35.84 6.10 -31.16
C ALA A 236 36.54 4.92 -31.86
N THR A 237 35.75 4.05 -32.49
CA THR A 237 36.25 2.87 -33.21
C THR A 237 35.58 2.76 -34.58
N PRO A 238 36.25 2.27 -35.64
CA PRO A 238 35.63 2.11 -36.95
C PRO A 238 34.50 1.08 -36.90
N ILE A 239 33.29 1.44 -37.30
CA ILE A 239 32.14 0.53 -37.32
C ILE A 239 31.50 0.51 -38.72
N ALA A 240 31.30 -0.69 -39.25
CA ALA A 240 30.63 -0.86 -40.53
C ALA A 240 29.16 -0.44 -40.42
N VAL A 241 28.76 0.52 -41.26
CA VAL A 241 27.40 1.08 -41.30
C VAL A 241 26.66 0.60 -42.54
N GLY A 242 25.36 0.83 -42.62
CA GLY A 242 24.56 0.51 -43.80
C GLY A 242 23.16 1.13 -43.69
N PRO A 243 22.44 1.35 -44.80
CA PRO A 243 21.16 2.04 -44.75
C PRO A 243 20.08 1.18 -44.07
N GLY A 244 19.28 1.78 -43.20
CA GLY A 244 18.03 1.21 -42.68
C GLY A 244 18.20 -0.06 -41.83
N ARG A 245 19.26 -0.14 -41.01
CA ARG A 245 19.51 -1.32 -40.17
C ARG A 245 20.05 -0.96 -38.79
N TRP A 246 19.80 -1.85 -37.84
CA TRP A 246 20.48 -1.87 -36.54
C TRP A 246 21.90 -2.41 -36.72
N ILE A 247 22.89 -1.67 -36.20
CA ILE A 247 24.29 -2.09 -36.15
C ILE A 247 24.72 -2.24 -34.69
N THR A 248 25.46 -3.29 -34.36
CA THR A 248 25.96 -3.50 -33.00
C THR A 248 27.09 -2.53 -32.69
N LEU A 249 26.99 -1.83 -31.57
CA LEU A 249 28.05 -1.00 -31.00
C LEU A 249 28.78 -1.78 -29.89
N PRO A 250 30.02 -1.40 -29.51
CA PRO A 250 30.67 -1.92 -28.32
C PRO A 250 29.78 -1.79 -27.08
N THR A 251 29.65 -2.86 -26.29
CA THR A 251 28.83 -2.88 -25.06
C THR A 251 29.25 -1.81 -24.06
N SER A 252 30.54 -1.44 -24.04
CA SER A 252 31.07 -0.35 -23.23
C SER A 252 30.42 1.01 -23.53
N PHE A 253 29.89 1.22 -24.74
CA PHE A 253 29.17 2.46 -25.06
C PHE A 253 27.81 2.50 -24.37
N GLY A 254 27.09 1.37 -24.38
CA GLY A 254 25.83 1.22 -23.67
C GLY A 254 26.02 1.35 -22.16
N GLN A 255 27.07 0.74 -21.62
CA GLN A 255 27.42 0.89 -20.21
C GLN A 255 27.73 2.35 -19.83
N ALA A 256 28.52 3.06 -20.65
CA ALA A 256 28.82 4.48 -20.42
C ALA A 256 27.55 5.37 -20.42
N LEU A 257 26.58 5.06 -21.28
CA LEU A 257 25.29 5.75 -21.31
C LEU A 257 24.41 5.40 -20.10
N SER A 258 24.43 4.14 -19.66
CA SER A 258 23.71 3.66 -18.47
C SER A 258 24.23 4.31 -17.19
N ASP A 259 25.55 4.40 -17.03
CA ASP A 259 26.22 5.00 -15.88
C ASP A 259 26.22 6.54 -15.91
N GLY A 260 25.83 7.14 -17.04
CA GLY A 260 25.82 8.59 -17.24
C GLY A 260 27.19 9.21 -17.44
N THR A 261 28.23 8.41 -17.72
CA THR A 261 29.55 8.92 -18.15
C THR A 261 29.55 9.36 -19.61
N ALA A 262 28.54 8.92 -20.38
CA ALA A 262 28.16 9.43 -21.69
C ALA A 262 26.68 9.83 -21.74
N ALA A 263 26.33 10.63 -22.75
CA ALA A 263 24.98 11.15 -23.00
C ALA A 263 24.54 11.06 -24.47
N GLY A 264 25.40 10.58 -25.37
CA GLY A 264 25.06 10.40 -26.77
C GLY A 264 26.16 9.71 -27.57
N ILE A 265 25.91 9.58 -28.87
CA ILE A 265 26.79 8.91 -29.84
C ILE A 265 27.36 9.95 -30.79
N GLY A 266 28.66 9.86 -31.03
CA GLY A 266 29.38 10.75 -31.93
C GLY A 266 30.12 10.02 -33.05
N LEU A 267 30.39 10.78 -34.09
CA LEU A 267 31.16 10.40 -35.27
C LEU A 267 32.46 11.22 -35.26
N ALA A 268 33.60 10.53 -35.14
CA ALA A 268 34.93 11.13 -35.03
C ALA A 268 35.80 10.75 -36.24
N HIS A 269 35.51 11.38 -37.39
CA HIS A 269 36.16 11.09 -38.67
C HIS A 269 35.83 9.69 -39.22
N GLY A 270 36.48 9.33 -40.33
CA GLY A 270 36.27 8.06 -41.03
C GLY A 270 35.47 8.25 -42.32
N GLY A 271 36.17 8.15 -43.44
CA GLY A 271 35.61 8.29 -44.79
C GLY A 271 34.86 9.60 -44.98
N TYR A 272 33.78 9.51 -45.75
CA TYR A 272 32.82 10.59 -45.96
C TYR A 272 31.42 9.99 -45.89
N ASN A 273 30.89 9.92 -44.67
CA ASN A 273 29.65 9.24 -44.35
C ASN A 273 28.60 10.28 -43.94
N ARG A 274 27.42 10.22 -44.55
CA ARG A 274 26.30 11.12 -44.25
C ARG A 274 25.11 10.30 -43.77
N PHE A 275 24.53 10.70 -42.65
CA PHE A 275 23.33 10.10 -42.09
C PHE A 275 22.15 11.06 -42.25
N ASN A 276 20.94 10.52 -42.37
CA ASN A 276 19.74 11.34 -42.44
C ASN A 276 19.59 12.20 -41.17
N SER A 277 19.01 13.39 -41.31
CA SER A 277 18.62 14.20 -40.16
C SER A 277 17.38 13.57 -39.49
N LEU A 278 17.06 13.99 -38.27
CA LEU A 278 15.86 13.54 -37.56
C LEU A 278 14.55 13.90 -38.29
N ALA A 279 14.56 14.93 -39.14
CA ALA A 279 13.43 15.31 -39.98
C ALA A 279 13.24 14.38 -41.19
N ALA A 280 14.34 13.81 -41.70
CA ALA A 280 14.30 12.88 -42.84
C ALA A 280 14.10 11.42 -42.39
N ASP A 281 14.62 11.06 -41.22
CA ASP A 281 14.39 9.77 -40.56
C ASP A 281 14.31 9.99 -39.04
N ALA A 282 13.12 9.84 -38.47
CA ALA A 282 12.88 10.01 -37.03
C ALA A 282 13.64 8.99 -36.17
N GLN A 283 14.10 7.87 -36.75
CA GLN A 283 14.94 6.88 -36.08
C GLN A 283 16.43 7.16 -36.25
N SER A 284 16.84 8.25 -36.93
CA SER A 284 18.25 8.54 -37.17
C SER A 284 19.06 8.53 -35.87
N GLY A 285 20.00 7.58 -35.79
CA GLY A 285 20.86 7.37 -34.63
C GLY A 285 20.15 6.90 -33.37
N ALA A 286 18.92 6.38 -33.45
CA ALA A 286 18.25 5.75 -32.33
C ALA A 286 19.09 4.58 -31.78
N LEU A 287 19.00 4.34 -30.48
CA LEU A 287 19.69 3.27 -29.78
C LEU A 287 18.72 2.21 -29.30
N ARG A 288 19.06 0.94 -29.49
CA ARG A 288 18.38 -0.20 -28.87
C ARG A 288 19.33 -0.83 -27.86
N ILE A 289 18.94 -0.85 -26.59
CA ILE A 289 19.80 -1.29 -25.49
C ILE A 289 19.13 -2.46 -24.76
N SER A 290 19.87 -3.54 -24.54
CA SER A 290 19.44 -4.69 -23.75
C SER A 290 20.14 -4.66 -22.38
N SER A 291 19.38 -4.66 -21.30
CA SER A 291 19.89 -4.51 -19.92
C SER A 291 19.11 -5.36 -18.92
N THR A 292 19.62 -5.47 -17.69
CA THR A 292 19.00 -6.23 -16.61
C THR A 292 18.73 -5.33 -15.41
N TYR A 293 17.45 -5.06 -15.10
CA TYR A 293 17.02 -4.26 -13.94
C TYR A 293 15.61 -4.61 -13.48
#